data_AF-A0A0J7IUF9-F1
#
_entry.id   AF-A0A0J7IUF9-F1
#
_cell.length_a   1.000
_cell.length_b   1.000
_cell.length_c   1.000
_cell.angle_alpha   90.00
_cell.angle_beta   90.00
_cell.angle_gamma   90.00
#
_symmetry.space_group_name_H-M   'P 1'
#
loop_
_entity.id
_entity.type
_entity.pdbx_description
1 polymer ?
#
loop_
_entity_poly.entity_id
_entity_poly.type
_entity_poly.pdbx_seq_one_letter_code
_entity_poly.pdbx_strand_id
1 'polypeptide(L)'
;MNLTKEEALNLGVKIMEDISFDYDKKDNINVKFDKGEYLIKNKNTWLVSFQYGAEDYGRNVGAHLLILDEDKNPIDISFRNGSITLGYDEEKNKYFIQSKRP
;
A
#
# COMPACT_ATOMS: atom_id res chain seq x y z
N MET A 1 -8.87 15.34 6.15
CA MET A 1 -8.80 14.63 4.87
C MET A 1 -7.78 15.38 4.05
N ASN A 2 -6.52 14.99 4.22
CA ASN A 2 -5.36 15.67 3.61
C ASN A 2 -4.96 15.04 2.27
N LEU A 3 -5.45 13.82 2.00
CA LEU A 3 -5.34 13.15 0.71
C LEU A 3 -6.71 13.00 0.06
N THR A 4 -6.74 13.19 -1.25
CA THR A 4 -7.84 12.69 -2.08
C THR A 4 -7.66 11.21 -2.40
N LYS A 5 -8.73 10.55 -2.86
CA LYS A 5 -8.66 9.15 -3.34
C LYS A 5 -7.64 8.99 -4.47
N GLU A 6 -7.57 9.96 -5.38
CA GLU A 6 -6.63 9.97 -6.50
C GLU A 6 -5.17 10.17 -6.03
N GLU A 7 -4.93 11.04 -5.05
CA GLU A 7 -3.60 11.17 -4.46
C GLU A 7 -3.16 9.91 -3.72
N ALA A 8 -4.05 9.27 -2.95
CA ALA A 8 -3.76 8.00 -2.29
C ALA A 8 -3.44 6.89 -3.30
N LEU A 9 -4.16 6.84 -4.43
CA LEU A 9 -3.87 5.92 -5.52
C LEU A 9 -2.49 6.18 -6.12
N ASN A 10 -2.20 7.43 -6.51
CA ASN A 10 -0.93 7.80 -7.13
C ASN A 10 0.27 7.53 -6.20
N LEU A 11 0.11 7.84 -4.91
CA LEU A 11 1.11 7.55 -3.89
C LEU A 11 1.33 6.04 -3.76
N GLY A 12 0.25 5.26 -3.71
CA GLY A 12 0.34 3.80 -3.64
C GLY A 12 1.06 3.21 -4.85
N VAL A 13 0.73 3.65 -6.06
CA VAL A 13 1.42 3.22 -7.30
C VAL A 13 2.91 3.58 -7.23
N LYS A 14 3.24 4.82 -6.84
CA LYS A 14 4.64 5.25 -6.69
C LYS A 14 5.40 4.34 -5.71
N ILE A 15 4.81 4.04 -4.55
CA ILE A 15 5.43 3.17 -3.54
C ILE A 15 5.70 1.79 -4.11
N MET A 16 4.70 1.17 -4.76
CA MET A 16 4.83 -0.17 -5.33
C MET A 16 5.91 -0.23 -6.42
N GLU A 17 5.98 0.77 -7.30
CA GLU A 17 7.02 0.87 -8.33
C GLU A 17 8.42 1.12 -7.72
N ASP A 18 8.51 1.99 -6.70
CA ASP A 18 9.77 2.33 -6.02
C ASP A 18 10.44 1.09 -5.42
N ILE A 19 9.64 0.23 -4.77
CA ILE A 19 10.12 -1.02 -4.17
C ILE A 19 10.14 -2.20 -5.15
N SER A 20 9.75 -1.96 -6.41
CA SER A 20 9.65 -2.99 -7.46
C SER A 20 8.78 -4.18 -7.03
N PHE A 21 7.63 -3.90 -6.41
CA PHE A 21 6.66 -4.93 -6.05
C PHE A 21 5.94 -5.43 -7.29
N ASP A 22 5.91 -6.75 -7.49
CA ASP A 22 5.27 -7.37 -8.64
C ASP A 22 3.76 -7.54 -8.38
N TYR A 23 2.97 -6.59 -8.91
CA TYR A 23 1.50 -6.62 -8.86
C TYR A 23 0.92 -6.61 -10.28
N ASP A 24 -0.31 -7.10 -10.41
CA ASP A 24 -0.99 -7.15 -11.70
C ASP A 24 -1.48 -5.74 -12.10
N LYS A 25 -0.78 -5.13 -13.06
CA LYS A 25 -1.10 -3.78 -13.57
C LYS A 25 -2.37 -3.75 -14.44
N LYS A 26 -2.85 -4.90 -14.93
CA LYS A 26 -4.07 -4.98 -15.74
C LYS A 26 -5.32 -5.06 -14.86
N ASP A 27 -5.16 -5.47 -13.60
CA ASP A 27 -6.26 -5.58 -12.64
C ASP A 27 -6.60 -4.24 -11.95
N ASN A 28 -7.79 -4.14 -11.38
CA ASN A 28 -8.29 -2.90 -10.80
C ASN A 28 -7.69 -2.67 -9.41
N ILE A 29 -6.89 -1.61 -9.25
CA ILE A 29 -6.43 -1.14 -7.93
C ILE A 29 -7.63 -0.59 -7.15
N ASN A 30 -7.87 -1.11 -5.94
CA ASN A 30 -8.97 -0.67 -5.10
C ASN A 30 -8.48 0.27 -4.00
N VAL A 31 -9.14 1.43 -3.86
CA VAL A 31 -8.81 2.42 -2.83
C VAL A 31 -10.01 2.64 -1.92
N LYS A 32 -9.82 2.44 -0.61
CA LYS A 32 -10.82 2.66 0.44
C LYS A 32 -10.28 3.61 1.50
N PHE A 33 -11.18 4.40 2.08
CA PHE A 33 -10.88 5.28 3.21
C PHE A 33 -11.55 4.73 4.46
N ASP A 34 -10.79 4.65 5.55
CA ASP A 34 -11.24 4.27 6.88
C ASP A 34 -11.08 5.46 7.82
N LYS A 35 -12.13 5.82 8.56
CA LYS A 35 -12.12 6.94 9.52
C LYS A 35 -11.56 6.52 10.90
N GLY A 36 -10.66 5.56 10.91
CA GLY A 36 -10.08 4.98 12.12
C GLY A 36 -11.05 4.07 12.88
N GLU A 37 -11.96 3.44 12.16
CA GLU A 37 -12.97 2.53 12.73
C GLU A 37 -12.49 1.08 12.67
N TYR A 38 -11.85 0.69 11.56
CA TYR A 38 -11.56 -0.72 11.27
C TYR A 38 -10.08 -1.04 11.06
N LEU A 39 -9.31 -0.14 10.42
CA LEU A 39 -7.91 -0.44 10.06
C LEU A 39 -6.95 -0.07 11.18
N ILE A 40 -7.00 1.19 11.60
CA ILE A 40 -6.18 1.71 12.69
C ILE A 40 -7.06 2.57 13.57
N LYS A 41 -7.34 2.07 14.78
CA LYS A 41 -8.25 2.72 15.71
C LYS A 41 -7.84 4.17 15.95
N ASN A 42 -8.79 5.09 15.77
CA ASN A 42 -8.62 6.54 15.91
C ASN A 42 -7.66 7.19 14.90
N LYS A 43 -7.32 6.55 13.78
CA LYS A 43 -6.52 7.16 12.70
C LYS A 43 -7.20 7.06 11.35
N ASN A 44 -7.32 8.19 10.67
CA ASN A 44 -7.80 8.21 9.29
C ASN A 44 -6.76 7.54 8.38
N THR A 45 -7.18 6.49 7.68
CA THR A 45 -6.28 5.62 6.93
C THR A 45 -6.83 5.33 5.54
N TRP A 46 -5.96 5.34 4.55
CA TRP A 46 -6.24 4.88 3.20
C TRP A 46 -5.71 3.46 3.03
N LEU A 47 -6.57 2.58 2.52
CA LEU A 47 -6.22 1.23 2.13
C LEU A 47 -6.16 1.16 0.61
N VAL A 48 -4.98 0.94 0.06
CA VAL A 48 -4.75 0.76 -1.39
C VAL A 48 -4.44 -0.71 -1.63
N SER A 49 -5.31 -1.40 -2.36
CA SER A 49 -5.22 -2.84 -2.61
C SER A 49 -4.84 -3.11 -4.06
N PHE A 50 -3.74 -3.84 -4.23
CA PHE A 50 -3.18 -4.25 -5.50
C PHE A 50 -3.35 -5.76 -5.64
N GLN A 51 -3.92 -6.24 -6.75
CA GLN A 51 -3.94 -7.69 -6.99
C GLN A 51 -2.53 -8.18 -7.31
N TYR A 52 -2.13 -9.34 -6.80
CA TYR A 52 -0.82 -9.92 -7.06
C TYR A 52 -0.88 -11.45 -7.11
N GLY A 53 0.10 -12.06 -7.80
CA GLY A 53 0.32 -13.50 -7.75
C GLY A 53 -0.86 -14.33 -8.25
N ALA A 54 -1.60 -13.83 -9.25
CA ALA A 54 -2.72 -14.57 -9.85
C ALA A 54 -2.29 -15.92 -10.42
N GLU A 55 -1.05 -16.01 -10.90
CA GLU A 55 -0.42 -17.21 -11.45
C GLU A 55 -0.07 -18.24 -10.35
N ASP A 56 0.39 -17.78 -9.18
CA ASP A 56 0.83 -18.64 -8.07
C ASP A 56 -0.28 -19.01 -7.08
N TYR A 57 -1.24 -18.11 -6.85
CA TYR A 57 -2.20 -18.22 -5.73
C TYR A 57 -3.67 -18.18 -6.16
N GLY A 58 -3.94 -18.09 -7.46
CA GLY A 58 -5.27 -17.94 -8.04
C GLY A 58 -5.80 -16.50 -7.99
N ARG A 59 -7.04 -16.30 -8.46
CA ARG A 59 -7.68 -14.98 -8.53
C ARG A 59 -8.04 -14.46 -7.12
N ASN A 60 -7.99 -13.14 -6.94
CA ASN A 60 -8.37 -12.38 -5.71
C ASN A 60 -7.35 -12.37 -4.56
N VAL A 61 -6.05 -12.54 -4.82
CA VAL A 61 -5.03 -12.35 -3.79
C VAL A 61 -4.49 -10.92 -3.90
N GLY A 62 -4.62 -10.15 -2.81
CA GLY A 62 -4.29 -8.73 -2.76
C GLY A 62 -3.13 -8.41 -1.84
N ALA A 63 -2.30 -7.48 -2.27
CA ALA A 63 -1.35 -6.76 -1.44
C ALA A 63 -1.99 -5.44 -1.00
N HIS A 64 -2.02 -5.20 0.29
CA HIS A 64 -2.74 -4.12 0.93
C HIS A 64 -1.73 -3.13 1.52
N LEU A 65 -1.66 -1.95 0.92
CA LEU A 65 -0.87 -0.83 1.41
C LEU A 65 -1.74 0.06 2.31
N LEU A 66 -1.25 0.33 3.52
CA LEU A 66 -1.85 1.28 4.46
C LEU A 66 -1.12 2.62 4.40
N ILE A 67 -1.86 3.71 4.25
CA ILE A 67 -1.35 5.09 4.23
C ILE A 67 -2.12 5.93 5.24
N LEU A 68 -1.45 6.59 6.16
CA LEU A 68 -2.08 7.54 7.08
C LEU A 68 -2.48 8.80 6.34
N ASP A 69 -3.75 9.22 6.49
CA ASP A 69 -4.25 10.45 5.86
C ASP A 69 -3.52 11.69 6.41
N GLU A 70 -3.23 11.72 7.72
CA GLU A 70 -2.72 12.91 8.40
C GLU A 70 -1.35 13.35 7.86
N ASP A 71 -0.41 12.41 7.76
CA ASP A 71 1.00 12.67 7.42
C ASP A 71 1.40 12.16 6.04
N LYS A 72 0.45 11.63 5.26
CA LYS A 72 0.71 10.95 3.97
C LYS A 72 1.73 9.81 4.09
N ASN A 73 1.87 9.25 5.29
CA ASN A 73 2.90 8.28 5.62
C ASN A 73 2.41 6.85 5.39
N PRO A 74 3.05 6.06 4.51
CA PRO A 74 2.75 4.65 4.37
C PRO A 74 3.31 3.86 5.55
N ILE A 75 2.53 2.89 6.05
CA ILE A 75 2.89 2.10 7.24
C ILE A 75 3.54 0.78 6.80
N ASP A 76 2.79 -0.02 6.06
CA ASP A 76 3.22 -1.33 5.61
C ASP A 76 2.42 -1.78 4.39
N ILE A 77 2.97 -2.78 3.71
CA ILE A 77 2.26 -3.57 2.71
C ILE A 77 2.07 -4.96 3.28
N SER A 78 0.81 -5.35 3.49
CA SER A 78 0.44 -6.67 3.97
C SER A 78 -0.15 -7.50 2.84
N PHE A 79 0.29 -8.75 2.71
CA PHE A 79 -0.18 -9.69 1.70
C PHE A 79 -0.27 -11.10 2.28
N ARG A 80 -0.80 -12.05 1.53
CA ARG A 80 -1.17 -13.38 2.04
C ARG A 80 -0.02 -14.13 2.73
N ASN A 81 1.19 -13.96 2.22
CA ASN A 81 2.39 -14.68 2.65
C ASN A 81 3.45 -13.73 3.22
N GLY A 82 3.01 -12.66 3.89
CA GLY A 82 3.94 -11.79 4.58
C GLY A 82 3.57 -10.32 4.61
N SER A 83 4.51 -9.53 5.13
CA SER A 83 4.41 -8.09 5.15
C SER A 83 5.74 -7.43 4.84
N ILE A 84 5.67 -6.23 4.28
CA ILE A 84 6.80 -5.37 3.97
C ILE A 84 6.65 -4.09 4.78
N THR A 85 7.65 -3.80 5.61
CA THR A 85 7.81 -2.50 6.25
C THR A 85 8.58 -1.58 5.29
N LEU A 86 8.05 -0.39 5.07
CA LEU A 86 8.60 0.60 4.16
C LEU A 86 9.51 1.57 4.92
N GLY A 87 10.63 1.92 4.28
CA GLY A 87 11.42 3.10 4.62
C GLY A 87 11.28 4.15 3.52
N TYR A 88 11.62 5.39 3.85
CA TYR A 88 11.64 6.51 2.90
C TYR A 88 13.00 7.19 2.89
N ASP A 89 13.60 7.32 1.71
CA ASP A 89 14.86 8.02 1.47
C ASP A 89 14.51 9.43 0.98
N GLU A 90 14.66 10.42 1.87
CA GLU A 90 14.34 11.83 1.58
C GLU A 90 15.24 12.42 0.49
N GLU A 91 16.51 11.99 0.42
CA GLU A 91 17.47 12.50 -0.57
C GLU A 91 17.12 12.05 -1.99
N LYS A 92 16.62 10.83 -2.14
CA LYS A 92 16.22 10.25 -3.43
C LYS A 92 14.73 10.38 -3.72
N ASN A 93 13.94 10.92 -2.78
CA ASN A 93 12.48 10.96 -2.83
C ASN A 93 11.90 9.58 -3.22
N LYS A 94 12.39 8.53 -2.57
CA LYS A 94 12.12 7.14 -2.94
C LYS A 94 11.81 6.25 -1.75
N TYR A 95 10.81 5.40 -1.89
CA TYR A 95 10.53 4.34 -0.93
C TYR A 95 11.46 3.14 -1.13
N PHE A 96 11.77 2.44 -0.05
CA PHE A 96 12.56 1.21 -0.07
C PHE A 96 12.03 0.18 0.93
N ILE A 97 12.39 -1.08 0.73
CA ILE A 97 12.03 -2.16 1.66
C ILE A 97 12.96 -2.07 2.87
N GLN A 98 12.43 -1.67 4.02
CA GLN A 98 13.19 -1.65 5.27
C GLN A 98 13.28 -3.05 5.89
N SER A 99 12.18 -3.80 5.83
CA SER A 99 12.12 -5.19 6.32
C SER A 99 11.04 -5.96 5.59
N LYS A 100 11.24 -7.26 5.42
CA LYS A 100 10.24 -8.19 4.88
C LYS A 100 10.07 -9.37 5.83
N ARG A 101 8.83 -9.69 6.18
CA ARG A 101 8.46 -10.87 6.99
C ARG A 101 7.65 -11.83 6.12
N PRO A 102 7.93 -13.14 6.17
CA PRO A 102 7.10 -14.16 5.55
C PRO A 102 5.78 -14.37 6.31
#